data_AF-A0A916SNA5-F1
#
_entry.id   AF-A0A916SNA5-F1
#
_cell.length_a   1.000
_cell.length_b   1.000
_cell.length_c   1.000
_cell.angle_alpha   90.00
_cell.angle_beta   90.00
_cell.angle_gamma   90.00
#
_symmetry.space_group_name_H-M   'P 1'
#
loop_
_entity.id
_entity.type
_entity.pdbx_description
1 polymer ?
#
loop_
_entity_poly.entity_id
_entity_poly.type
_entity_poly.pdbx_seq_one_letter_code
_entity_poly.pdbx_strand_id
1 'polypeptide(L)'
;MAIKDFFVFEKFLTPVLVKIVFWVGVAGVVLVPIFAYQRSFSDATLPNIVGSLLMLVGTLIAWRVFCESLILLFKIYDRLTEIRDQGLPKQ
;
A
#
# COMPACT_ATOMS: atom_id res chain seq x y z
N MET A 1 23.56 -11.63 3.49
CA MET A 1 22.16 -11.73 3.99
C MET A 1 21.42 -12.63 3.00
N ALA A 2 20.99 -13.81 3.43
CA ALA A 2 20.49 -14.84 2.51
C ALA A 2 19.05 -14.53 2.09
N ILE A 3 18.71 -14.76 0.82
CA ILE A 3 17.34 -14.65 0.28
C ILE A 3 16.35 -15.51 1.09
N LYS A 4 16.84 -16.56 1.73
CA LYS A 4 16.06 -17.46 2.59
C LYS A 4 15.46 -16.72 3.80
N ASP A 5 16.15 -15.74 4.37
CA ASP A 5 15.68 -14.97 5.54
C ASP A 5 14.50 -14.04 5.19
N PHE A 6 14.31 -13.70 3.90
CA PHE A 6 13.15 -12.93 3.43
C PHE A 6 11.85 -13.76 3.38
N PHE A 7 11.96 -15.10 3.34
CA PHE A 7 10.82 -16.02 3.32
C PHE A 7 10.51 -16.63 4.69
N VAL A 8 11.35 -16.37 5.70
CA VAL A 8 11.08 -16.83 7.06
C VAL A 8 10.08 -15.87 7.71
N PHE A 9 8.82 -16.28 7.68
CA PHE A 9 7.64 -15.64 8.27
C PHE A 9 7.67 -15.52 9.82
N GLU A 10 8.84 -15.64 10.46
CA GLU A 10 8.99 -15.59 11.92
C GLU A 10 9.32 -14.18 12.44
N LYS A 11 9.85 -13.28 11.59
CA LYS A 11 9.96 -11.86 11.91
C LYS A 11 8.87 -11.11 11.16
N PHE A 12 8.27 -10.11 11.79
CA PHE A 12 7.32 -9.15 11.19
C PHE A 12 7.94 -8.45 9.95
N LEU A 13 8.03 -9.16 8.83
CA LEU A 13 8.37 -8.66 7.49
C LEU A 13 7.24 -7.84 6.90
N THR A 14 6.05 -7.95 7.48
CA THR A 14 4.80 -7.37 6.99
C THR A 14 4.83 -5.85 6.84
N PRO A 15 5.39 -5.04 7.77
CA PRO A 15 5.46 -3.59 7.57
C PRO A 15 6.33 -3.19 6.38
N VAL A 16 7.42 -3.93 6.12
CA VAL A 16 8.32 -3.66 5.00
C VAL A 16 7.71 -4.12 3.68
N LEU A 17 7.09 -5.30 3.68
CA LEU A 17 6.41 -5.85 2.50
C LEU A 17 5.23 -4.95 2.07
N VAL A 18 4.44 -4.44 3.01
CA VAL A 18 3.35 -3.49 2.72
C VAL A 18 3.90 -2.17 2.14
N LYS A 19 5.08 -1.70 2.57
CA LYS A 19 5.72 -0.52 1.94
C LYS A 19 6.12 -0.77 0.48
N ILE A 20 6.63 -1.96 0.16
CA ILE A 20 6.97 -2.33 -1.22
C ILE A 20 5.69 -2.38 -2.07
N VAL A 21 4.65 -3.05 -1.57
CA VAL A 21 3.33 -3.11 -2.23
C VAL A 21 2.73 -1.72 -2.41
N PHE A 22 2.89 -0.82 -1.43
CA PHE A 22 2.43 0.55 -1.53
C PHE A 22 3.04 1.27 -2.74
N TRP A 23 4.37 1.21 -2.90
CA TRP A 23 5.06 1.84 -4.04
C TRP A 23 4.69 1.20 -5.38
N VAL A 24 4.56 -0.13 -5.43
CA VAL A 24 4.08 -0.84 -6.63
C VAL A 24 2.65 -0.45 -6.98
N GLY A 25 1.77 -0.32 -5.99
CA GLY A 25 0.39 0.11 -6.18
C GLY A 25 0.29 1.54 -6.66
N VAL A 26 1.09 2.47 -6.11
CA VAL A 26 1.19 3.85 -6.63
C VAL A 26 1.64 3.86 -8.08
N ALA A 27 2.66 3.07 -8.43
CA ALA A 27 3.09 2.93 -9.82
C ALA A 27 1.95 2.41 -10.71
N GLY A 28 1.19 1.40 -10.25
CA GLY A 28 0.01 0.90 -10.94
C GLY A 28 -1.05 1.97 -11.17
N VAL A 29 -1.44 2.73 -10.14
CA VAL A 29 -2.45 3.79 -10.26
C VAL A 29 -2.02 4.91 -11.22
N VAL A 30 -0.72 5.20 -11.31
CA VAL A 30 -0.18 6.18 -12.27
C VAL A 30 -0.09 5.61 -13.69
N LEU A 31 0.22 4.33 -13.85
CA LEU A 31 0.39 3.69 -15.16
C LEU A 31 -0.94 3.42 -15.88
N VAL A 32 -1.98 3.00 -15.15
CA VAL A 32 -3.32 2.72 -15.69
C VAL A 32 -3.87 3.86 -16.58
N PRO A 33 -3.91 5.12 -16.14
CA PRO A 33 -4.41 6.21 -16.98
C PRO A 33 -3.52 6.45 -18.20
N ILE A 34 -2.20 6.30 -18.08
CA ILE A 34 -1.26 6.48 -19.20
C ILE A 34 -1.54 5.47 -20.33
N PHE A 35 -1.85 4.22 -19.99
CA PHE A 35 -2.26 3.21 -20.97
C PHE A 35 -3.67 3.45 -21.51
N ALA A 36 -4.58 3.96 -20.69
CA ALA A 36 -5.94 4.31 -21.11
C ALA A 36 -5.94 5.47 -22.13
N TYR A 37 -5.11 6.49 -21.92
CA TYR A 37 -5.02 7.65 -22.82
C TYR A 37 -4.55 7.27 -24.24
N GLN A 38 -3.70 6.26 -24.39
CA GLN A 38 -3.25 5.78 -25.71
C GLN A 38 -4.40 5.19 -26.54
N ARG A 39 -5.47 4.70 -25.91
CA ARG A 39 -6.61 4.06 -26.58
C ARG A 39 -7.74 5.03 -26.91
N SER A 40 -7.84 6.15 -26.20
CA SER A 40 -9.00 7.05 -26.24
C SER A 40 -8.69 8.47 -26.72
N PHE A 41 -7.60 8.65 -27.47
CA PHE A 41 -7.13 9.98 -27.93
C PHE A 41 -8.17 10.77 -28.74
N SER A 42 -9.15 10.08 -29.35
CA SER A 42 -10.19 10.68 -30.20
C SER A 42 -11.44 11.20 -29.45
N ASP A 43 -11.66 10.81 -28.19
CA ASP A 43 -12.91 11.08 -27.43
C ASP A 43 -12.69 11.96 -26.18
N ALA A 44 -11.70 12.85 -26.25
CA ALA A 44 -11.31 13.72 -25.16
C ALA A 44 -12.29 14.90 -24.97
N THR A 45 -13.48 14.61 -24.45
CA THR A 45 -14.46 15.63 -24.05
C THR A 45 -14.15 16.15 -22.65
N LEU A 46 -14.41 17.44 -22.39
CA LEU A 46 -14.18 18.10 -21.09
C LEU A 46 -14.71 17.31 -19.86
N PRO A 47 -15.94 16.75 -19.84
CA PRO A 47 -16.42 15.92 -18.73
C PRO A 47 -15.63 14.62 -18.53
N ASN A 48 -15.12 14.00 -19.60
CA ASN A 48 -14.32 12.77 -19.49
C ASN A 48 -12.97 13.06 -18.83
N ILE A 49 -12.36 14.21 -19.14
CA ILE A 49 -11.09 14.65 -18.54
C ILE A 49 -11.28 14.90 -17.05
N VAL A 50 -12.32 15.66 -16.65
CA VAL A 50 -12.60 15.95 -15.25
C VAL A 50 -12.95 14.68 -14.46
N GLY A 51 -13.74 13.78 -15.04
CA GLY A 51 -14.08 12.49 -14.44
C GLY A 51 -12.84 11.61 -14.22
N SER A 52 -11.96 11.52 -15.21
CA SER A 52 -10.72 10.75 -15.10
C SER A 52 -9.76 11.29 -14.04
N LEU A 53 -9.67 12.61 -13.89
CA LEU A 53 -8.84 13.25 -12.87
C LEU A 53 -9.39 13.00 -11.46
N LEU A 54 -10.70 13.15 -11.27
CA LEU A 54 -11.35 12.85 -9.99
C LEU A 54 -11.21 11.38 -9.61
N MET A 55 -11.34 10.47 -10.58
CA MET A 55 -11.17 9.04 -10.34
C MET A 55 -9.73 8.71 -9.93
N LEU A 56 -8.74 9.30 -10.62
CA LEU A 56 -7.32 9.11 -10.30
C LEU A 56 -7.00 9.59 -8.88
N VAL A 57 -7.43 10.81 -8.52
CA VAL A 57 -7.24 11.37 -7.18
C VAL A 57 -7.96 10.52 -6.13
N GLY A 58 -9.20 10.11 -6.39
CA GLY A 58 -9.99 9.26 -5.50
C GLY A 58 -9.33 7.90 -5.26
N THR A 59 -8.86 7.23 -6.32
CA THR A 59 -8.16 5.95 -6.22
C THR A 59 -6.82 6.08 -5.48
N LEU A 60 -6.06 7.15 -5.71
CA LEU A 60 -4.80 7.39 -4.97
C LEU A 60 -5.04 7.59 -3.47
N ILE A 61 -6.05 8.36 -3.10
CA ILE A 61 -6.41 8.61 -1.69
C ILE A 61 -6.89 7.31 -1.04
N ALA A 62 -7.81 6.59 -1.69
CA ALA A 62 -8.31 5.31 -1.19
C ALA A 62 -7.17 4.29 -1.02
N TRP A 63 -6.24 4.20 -1.97
CA TRP A 63 -5.08 3.33 -1.90
C TRP A 63 -4.15 3.68 -0.73
N ARG A 64 -3.89 4.97 -0.52
CA ARG A 64 -3.11 5.49 0.62
C ARG A 64 -3.73 5.06 1.94
N VAL A 65 -5.03 5.33 2.13
CA VAL A 65 -5.76 5.01 3.36
C VAL A 65 -5.78 3.50 3.61
N PHE A 66 -5.99 2.69 2.57
CA PHE A 66 -5.96 1.23 2.69
C PHE A 66 -4.59 0.71 3.13
N CYS A 67 -3.52 1.15 2.47
CA CYS A 67 -2.15 0.75 2.83
C CYS A 67 -1.76 1.22 4.23
N GLU A 68 -2.14 2.43 4.62
CA GLU A 68 -1.88 2.98 5.95
C GLU A 68 -2.61 2.19 7.05
N SER A 69 -3.86 1.80 6.79
CA SER A 69 -4.64 0.94 7.69
C SER A 69 -3.98 -0.43 7.90
N LEU A 70 -3.45 -1.05 6.84
CA LEU A 70 -2.71 -2.31 6.96
C LEU A 70 -1.45 -2.16 7.82
N ILE A 71 -0.64 -1.12 7.60
CA ILE A 71 0.56 -0.87 8.40
C ILE A 71 0.19 -0.58 9.87
N LEU A 72 -0.88 0.18 10.08
CA LEU A 72 -1.38 0.52 11.42
C LEU A 72 -1.78 -0.72 12.22
N LEU A 73 -2.44 -1.69 11.59
CA LEU A 73 -2.78 -2.97 12.25
C LEU A 73 -1.53 -3.74 12.69
N PHE A 74 -0.50 -3.84 11.84
CA PHE A 74 0.77 -4.47 12.21
C PHE A 74 1.47 -3.72 13.34
N LYS A 75 1.48 -2.39 13.29
CA LYS A 75 2.02 -1.57 14.39
C LYS A 75 1.29 -1.78 15.71
N ILE A 76 -0.04 -1.93 15.70
CA ILE A 76 -0.82 -2.23 16.90
C ILE A 76 -0.41 -3.59 17.47
N TYR A 77 -0.26 -4.60 16.61
CA TYR A 77 0.21 -5.92 17.03
C TYR A 77 1.60 -5.87 17.68
N ASP A 78 2.55 -5.14 17.07
CA ASP A 78 3.89 -4.97 17.63
C ASP A 78 3.85 -4.34 19.03
N ARG A 79 3.01 -3.30 19.20
CA ARG A 79 2.80 -2.65 20.51
C ARG A 79 2.19 -3.58 21.56
N LEU A 80 1.22 -4.41 21.16
CA LEU A 80 0.62 -5.41 22.05
C LEU A 80 1.66 -6.46 22.49
N THR A 81 2.52 -6.88 21.57
CA THR A 81 3.62 -7.83 21.84
C THR A 81 4.63 -7.22 22.81
N GLU A 82 4.98 -5.95 22.63
CA GLU A 82 5.88 -5.20 23.52
C GLU A 82 5.32 -5.09 24.95
N ILE A 83 4.02 -4.79 25.09
CA ILE A 83 3.34 -4.73 26.40
C ILE A 83 3.31 -6.12 27.07
N ARG A 84 3.01 -7.18 26.30
CA ARG A 84 3.01 -8.56 26.82
C ARG A 84 4.38 -8.94 27.39
N ASP A 85 5.45 -8.62 26.67
CA ASP A 85 6.81 -9.01 27.05
C ASP A 85 7.36 -8.15 28.20
N GLN A 86 6.89 -6.90 28.36
CA GLN A 86 7.19 -6.07 29.54
C GLN A 86 6.42 -6.48 30.79
N GLY A 87 5.23 -7.07 30.64
CA GLY A 87 4.37 -7.52 31.75
C GLY A 87 4.74 -8.89 32.35
N LEU A 88 5.63 -9.65 31.72
CA LEU A 88 6.08 -10.96 32.22
C LEU A 88 7.38 -10.81 33.03
N PRO A 89 7.40 -11.14 34.34
CA PRO A 89 8.66 -11.31 35.05
C PRO A 89 9.44 -12.44 34.38
N LYS A 90 10.67 -12.16 33.97
CA LYS A 90 11.59 -13.16 33.42
C LYS A 90 11.81 -14.24 34.49
N GLN A 91 11.16 -15.39 34.32
CA GLN A 91 11.51 -16.62 35.06
C GLN A 91 12.58 -17.38 34.30
#